data_AF-A0A7W9TLU6-F1
#
_entry.id   AF-A0A7W9TLU6-F1
#
_cell.length_a   1.000
_cell.length_b   1.000
_cell.length_c   1.000
_cell.angle_alpha   90.00
_cell.angle_beta   90.00
_cell.angle_gamma   90.00
#
_symmetry.space_group_name_H-M   'P 1'
#
loop_
_entity.id
_entity.type
_entity.pdbx_description
1 polymer ?
#
loop_
_entity_poly.entity_id
_entity_poly.type
_entity_poly.pdbx_seq_one_letter_code
_entity_poly.pdbx_strand_id
1 'polypeptide(L)'
;MSQHPTQSDEQGAVDPNLPPDPSRRFWVASACTLGGVAGVATAVPFVGSFAPSEKAKAAGAPVEADISGLAEGQMMTVEWRGKPVWIVRRTKAEIEALPKHDAELADPQSDRPGFTPEWAKNEYRSRKPEYFVCIGICTHLGCSPTAHFQTGAQPGLPSDWPGGWFCPCHGSTFDLAGRVFANKPAPDNLEIPPYVFSADGSRITIGVDEDNKA
;
A
#
# COMPACT_ATOMS: atom_id res chain seq x y z
N MET A 1 -77.59 12.63 -13.85
CA MET A 1 -77.54 12.31 -12.41
C MET A 1 -77.20 10.82 -12.29
N SER A 2 -75.92 10.45 -12.32
CA SER A 2 -75.48 9.08 -12.03
C SER A 2 -74.61 9.16 -10.79
N GLN A 3 -75.14 8.70 -9.66
CA GLN A 3 -74.40 8.59 -8.41
C GLN A 3 -73.81 7.18 -8.37
N HIS A 4 -72.50 7.05 -8.61
CA HIS A 4 -71.77 5.84 -8.24
C HIS A 4 -71.53 5.89 -6.73
N PRO A 5 -72.05 4.93 -5.94
CA PRO A 5 -71.67 4.83 -4.54
C PRO A 5 -70.23 4.32 -4.48
N THR A 6 -69.35 5.11 -3.85
CA THR A 6 -68.02 4.69 -3.41
C THR A 6 -68.19 3.55 -2.42
N GLN A 7 -67.90 2.32 -2.87
CA GLN A 7 -67.82 1.15 -2.00
C GLN A 7 -66.57 1.35 -1.12
N SER A 8 -66.75 1.39 0.19
CA SER A 8 -65.66 1.57 1.14
C SER A 8 -64.73 0.36 1.14
N ASP A 9 -63.41 0.61 1.12
CA ASP A 9 -62.32 -0.38 1.13
C ASP A 9 -62.27 -1.30 2.38
N GLU A 10 -63.26 -1.26 3.27
CA GLU A 10 -63.27 -2.01 4.53
C GLU A 10 -63.64 -3.51 4.40
N GLN A 11 -64.18 -3.94 3.25
CA GLN A 11 -64.63 -5.33 3.06
C GLN A 11 -63.50 -6.36 2.91
N GLY A 12 -62.23 -5.91 2.89
CA GLY A 12 -61.04 -6.77 2.87
C GLY A 12 -60.25 -6.83 4.18
N ALA A 13 -60.70 -6.15 5.24
CA ALA A 13 -59.94 -6.10 6.50
C ALA A 13 -60.05 -7.42 7.28
N VAL A 14 -58.91 -8.05 7.55
CA VAL A 14 -58.81 -9.28 8.35
C VAL A 14 -59.00 -8.94 9.83
N ASP A 15 -59.84 -9.70 10.55
CA ASP A 15 -60.08 -9.49 12.00
C ASP A 15 -58.76 -9.57 12.79
N PRO A 16 -58.37 -8.51 13.53
CA PRO A 16 -57.13 -8.48 14.30
C PRO A 16 -57.11 -9.47 15.48
N ASN A 17 -58.25 -10.05 15.88
CA ASN A 17 -58.38 -10.94 17.03
C ASN A 17 -58.50 -12.45 16.68
N LEU A 18 -58.12 -12.84 15.45
CA LEU A 18 -58.12 -14.26 15.08
C LEU A 18 -57.20 -15.10 15.98
N PRO A 19 -57.57 -16.36 16.30
CA PRO A 19 -56.70 -17.26 17.03
C PRO A 19 -55.38 -17.49 16.26
N PRO A 20 -54.26 -17.75 16.96
CA PRO A 20 -52.98 -18.02 16.30
C PRO A 20 -53.10 -19.15 15.27
N ASP A 21 -52.69 -18.90 14.01
CA ASP A 21 -52.59 -19.92 12.95
C ASP A 21 -51.13 -20.40 12.82
N PRO A 22 -50.81 -21.61 13.32
CA PRO A 22 -49.45 -22.14 13.28
C PRO A 22 -48.96 -22.38 11.84
N SER A 23 -49.86 -22.72 10.91
CA SER A 23 -49.51 -23.01 9.52
C SER A 23 -49.10 -21.74 8.78
N ARG A 24 -49.84 -20.65 8.96
CA ARG A 24 -49.50 -19.34 8.41
C ARG A 24 -48.18 -18.81 8.98
N ARG A 25 -47.97 -18.93 10.29
CA ARG A 25 -46.71 -18.51 10.94
C ARG A 25 -45.52 -19.33 10.42
N PHE A 26 -45.70 -20.63 10.23
CA PHE A 26 -44.67 -21.50 9.67
C PHE A 26 -44.26 -21.09 8.25
N TRP A 27 -45.23 -20.81 7.36
CA TRP A 27 -44.93 -20.40 5.99
C TRP A 27 -44.29 -19.01 5.91
N VAL A 28 -44.73 -18.05 6.72
CA VAL A 28 -44.08 -16.73 6.80
C VAL A 28 -42.65 -16.86 7.31
N ALA A 29 -42.43 -17.60 8.40
CA ALA A 29 -41.09 -17.83 8.94
C ALA A 29 -40.18 -18.50 7.91
N SER A 30 -40.68 -19.53 7.23
CA SER A 30 -39.94 -20.24 6.18
C SER A 30 -39.58 -19.33 5.01
N ALA A 31 -40.51 -18.50 4.54
CA ALA A 31 -40.27 -17.53 3.48
C ALA A 31 -39.23 -16.48 3.88
N CYS A 32 -39.31 -15.96 5.12
CA CYS A 32 -38.30 -15.04 5.66
C CYS A 32 -36.93 -15.70 5.77
N THR A 33 -36.84 -16.94 6.24
CA THR A 33 -35.58 -17.70 6.33
C THR A 33 -34.97 -17.91 4.95
N LEU A 34 -35.75 -18.39 3.98
CA LEU A 34 -35.28 -18.59 2.61
C LEU A 34 -34.85 -17.27 1.95
N GLY A 35 -35.62 -16.20 2.16
CA GLY A 35 -35.25 -14.86 1.70
C GLY A 35 -33.94 -14.37 2.33
N GLY A 36 -33.73 -14.61 3.63
CA GLY A 36 -32.48 -14.31 4.32
C GLY A 36 -31.29 -15.08 3.74
N VAL A 37 -31.45 -16.39 3.49
CA VAL A 37 -30.41 -17.22 2.84
C VAL A 37 -30.09 -16.71 1.44
N ALA A 38 -31.09 -16.40 0.63
CA ALA A 38 -30.91 -15.83 -0.70
C ALA A 38 -30.21 -14.46 -0.66
N GLY A 39 -30.54 -13.63 0.34
CA GLY A 39 -29.88 -12.36 0.58
C GLY A 39 -28.38 -12.53 0.89
N VAL A 40 -28.02 -13.45 1.78
CA VAL A 40 -26.60 -13.76 2.07
C VAL A 40 -25.90 -14.33 0.84
N ALA A 41 -26.56 -15.24 0.12
CA ALA A 41 -26.00 -15.89 -1.07
C ALA A 41 -25.67 -14.90 -2.20
N THR A 42 -26.37 -13.76 -2.28
CA THR A 42 -26.09 -12.69 -3.25
C THR A 42 -25.14 -11.62 -2.71
N ALA A 43 -25.25 -11.27 -1.44
CA ALA A 43 -24.39 -10.25 -0.82
C ALA A 43 -22.91 -10.68 -0.73
N VAL A 44 -22.64 -11.95 -0.41
CA VAL A 44 -21.26 -12.46 -0.28
C VAL A 44 -20.44 -12.32 -1.57
N PRO A 45 -20.87 -12.84 -2.74
CA PRO A 45 -20.11 -12.68 -3.97
C PRO A 45 -20.10 -11.22 -4.46
N PHE A 46 -21.14 -10.43 -4.18
CA PHE A 46 -21.16 -9.00 -4.50
C PHE A 46 -20.05 -8.24 -3.75
N VAL A 47 -19.96 -8.42 -2.43
CA VAL A 47 -18.87 -7.82 -1.64
C VAL A 47 -17.52 -8.43 -2.05
N GLY A 48 -17.47 -9.73 -2.32
CA GLY A 48 -16.28 -10.41 -2.81
C GLY A 48 -15.77 -9.86 -4.14
N SER A 49 -16.64 -9.29 -4.98
CA SER A 49 -16.25 -8.65 -6.24
C SER A 49 -15.40 -7.39 -6.08
N PHE A 50 -15.35 -6.81 -4.87
CA PHE A 50 -14.45 -5.69 -4.56
C PHE A 50 -13.03 -6.14 -4.22
N ALA A 51 -12.78 -7.44 -4.05
CA ALA A 51 -11.43 -7.97 -3.84
C ALA A 51 -10.58 -7.82 -5.12
N PRO A 52 -9.23 -7.84 -5.01
CA PRO A 52 -8.36 -7.77 -6.18
C PRO A 52 -8.66 -8.87 -7.21
N SER A 53 -8.80 -8.48 -8.47
CA SER A 53 -9.02 -9.40 -9.59
C SER A 53 -7.80 -10.29 -9.84
N GLU A 54 -7.98 -11.41 -10.56
CA GLU A 54 -6.87 -12.29 -10.93
C GLU A 54 -5.80 -11.56 -11.76
N LYS A 55 -6.20 -10.61 -12.62
CA LYS A 55 -5.26 -9.74 -13.32
C LYS A 55 -4.44 -8.88 -12.35
N ALA A 56 -5.08 -8.33 -11.32
CA ALA A 56 -4.41 -7.54 -10.30
C ALA A 56 -3.47 -8.39 -9.41
N LYS A 57 -3.85 -9.64 -9.12
CA LYS A 57 -2.98 -10.60 -8.41
C LYS A 57 -1.77 -11.00 -9.26
N ALA A 58 -1.99 -11.30 -10.54
CA ALA A 58 -0.93 -11.66 -11.48
C ALA A 58 0.09 -10.53 -11.70
N ALA A 59 -0.34 -9.27 -11.65
CA ALA A 59 0.56 -8.11 -11.65
C ALA A 59 1.48 -8.03 -10.41
N GLY A 60 1.28 -8.90 -9.41
CA GLY A 60 2.19 -9.08 -8.29
C GLY A 60 3.26 -10.15 -8.47
N ALA A 61 3.35 -10.75 -9.66
CA ALA A 61 4.47 -11.62 -10.00
C ALA A 61 5.82 -10.89 -9.82
N PRO A 62 6.90 -11.62 -9.52
CA PRO A 62 8.22 -11.04 -9.42
C PRO A 62 8.66 -10.37 -10.72
N VAL A 63 9.43 -9.28 -10.60
CA VAL A 63 9.95 -8.50 -11.73
C VAL A 63 11.47 -8.50 -11.68
N GLU A 64 12.10 -8.80 -12.82
CA GLU A 64 13.55 -8.72 -12.97
C GLU A 64 13.97 -7.35 -13.51
N ALA A 65 14.94 -6.72 -12.85
CA ALA A 65 15.57 -5.48 -13.28
C ALA A 65 17.06 -5.73 -13.58
N ASP A 66 17.49 -5.46 -14.81
CA ASP A 66 18.91 -5.48 -15.19
C ASP A 66 19.59 -4.19 -14.72
N ILE A 67 20.59 -4.35 -13.85
CA ILE A 67 21.34 -3.25 -13.21
C ILE A 67 22.77 -3.13 -13.74
N SER A 68 23.15 -3.94 -14.75
CA SER A 68 24.51 -3.96 -15.31
C SER A 68 24.94 -2.59 -15.87
N GLY A 69 24.00 -1.82 -16.42
CA GLY A 69 24.23 -0.48 -16.95
C GLY A 69 24.08 0.67 -15.95
N LEU A 70 23.70 0.40 -14.70
CA LEU A 70 23.43 1.45 -13.71
C LEU A 70 24.74 1.98 -13.11
N ALA A 71 25.10 3.23 -13.45
CA ALA A 71 26.31 3.88 -12.93
C ALA A 71 26.12 4.43 -11.50
N GLU A 72 27.20 4.70 -10.79
CA GLU A 72 27.14 5.33 -9.46
C GLU A 72 26.48 6.72 -9.54
N GLY A 73 25.66 7.06 -8.56
CA GLY A 73 24.83 8.26 -8.52
C GLY A 73 23.59 8.20 -9.42
N GLN A 74 23.38 7.12 -10.17
CA GLN A 74 22.20 6.97 -11.03
C GLN A 74 21.08 6.19 -10.33
N MET A 75 19.86 6.49 -10.78
CA MET A 75 18.64 5.83 -10.40
C MET A 75 17.93 5.29 -11.64
N MET A 76 17.31 4.12 -11.49
CA MET A 76 16.28 3.63 -12.40
C MET A 76 15.00 3.32 -11.62
N THR A 77 13.86 3.34 -12.31
CA THR A 77 12.55 3.00 -11.74
C THR A 77 11.99 1.82 -12.50
N VAL A 78 11.49 0.83 -11.78
CA VAL A 78 10.74 -0.31 -12.31
C VAL A 78 9.37 -0.39 -11.65
N GLU A 79 8.39 -0.98 -12.34
CA GLU A 79 7.05 -1.14 -11.78
C GLU A 79 6.89 -2.55 -11.19
N TRP A 80 6.43 -2.65 -9.94
CA TRP A 80 6.05 -3.92 -9.30
C TRP A 80 4.75 -3.73 -8.53
N ARG A 81 3.74 -4.58 -8.78
CA ARG A 81 2.39 -4.46 -8.16
C ARG A 81 1.73 -3.10 -8.40
N GLY A 82 2.00 -2.46 -9.54
CA GLY A 82 1.53 -1.10 -9.84
C GLY A 82 2.17 -0.01 -8.99
N LYS A 83 3.20 -0.34 -8.20
CA LYS A 83 3.98 0.61 -7.39
C LYS A 83 5.33 0.89 -8.08
N PRO A 84 5.84 2.13 -8.06
CA PRO A 84 7.20 2.42 -8.49
C PRO A 84 8.20 1.85 -7.49
N VAL A 85 9.18 1.09 -7.97
CA VAL A 85 10.33 0.63 -7.19
C VAL A 85 11.55 1.35 -7.74
N TRP A 86 12.23 2.10 -6.88
CA TRP A 86 13.47 2.77 -7.21
C TRP A 86 14.64 1.85 -6.94
N ILE A 87 15.60 1.83 -7.87
CA ILE A 87 16.89 1.19 -7.69
C ILE A 87 17.93 2.29 -7.90
N VAL A 88 18.63 2.66 -6.82
CA VAL A 88 19.68 3.68 -6.84
C VAL A 88 21.01 3.01 -6.59
N ARG A 89 22.00 3.30 -7.43
CA ARG A 89 23.38 2.91 -7.17
C ARG A 89 24.10 4.08 -6.49
N ARG A 90 24.18 4.06 -5.17
CA ARG A 90 24.82 5.09 -4.33
C ARG A 90 26.33 5.12 -4.58
N THR A 91 26.89 6.31 -4.58
CA THR A 91 28.33 6.56 -4.52
C THR A 91 28.86 6.26 -3.12
N LYS A 92 30.18 6.06 -3.00
CA LYS A 92 30.83 5.86 -1.71
C LYS A 92 30.61 7.04 -0.75
N ALA A 93 30.70 8.27 -1.27
CA ALA A 93 30.51 9.48 -0.49
C ALA A 93 29.10 9.58 0.09
N GLU A 94 28.07 9.16 -0.67
CA GLU A 94 26.69 9.11 -0.19
C GLU A 94 26.49 8.08 0.90
N ILE A 95 27.11 6.90 0.78
CA ILE A 95 27.05 5.84 1.79
C ILE A 95 27.71 6.31 3.09
N GLU A 96 28.89 6.90 3.00
CA GLU A 96 29.64 7.45 4.14
C GLU A 96 28.95 8.66 4.80
N ALA A 97 28.01 9.30 4.11
CA ALA A 97 27.26 10.43 4.63
C ALA A 97 26.03 10.01 5.47
N LEU A 98 25.45 8.84 5.22
CA LEU A 98 24.23 8.35 5.88
C LEU A 98 24.23 8.42 7.43
N PRO A 99 25.28 8.00 8.16
CA PRO A 99 25.25 8.02 9.63
C PRO A 99 25.36 9.44 10.22
N LYS A 100 25.75 10.44 9.42
CA LYS A 100 26.07 11.79 9.92
C LYS A 100 24.85 12.56 10.43
N HIS A 101 23.64 12.15 10.03
CA HIS A 101 22.38 12.80 10.36
C HIS A 101 21.39 11.88 11.10
N ASP A 102 21.86 10.78 11.69
CA ASP A 102 21.00 9.81 12.40
C ASP A 102 20.17 10.47 13.52
N ALA A 103 20.71 11.48 14.20
CA ALA A 103 20.03 12.22 15.26
C ALA A 103 18.84 13.06 14.77
N GLU A 104 18.73 13.31 13.46
CA GLU A 104 17.66 14.09 12.85
C GLU A 104 16.53 13.20 12.30
N LEU A 105 16.72 11.88 12.29
CA LEU A 105 15.77 10.92 11.73
C LEU A 105 14.71 10.52 12.77
N ALA A 106 13.50 10.23 12.29
CA ALA A 106 12.41 9.78 13.16
C ALA A 106 12.57 8.30 13.59
N ASP A 107 13.22 7.50 12.74
CA ASP A 107 13.53 6.09 12.99
C ASP A 107 14.84 5.68 12.29
N PRO A 108 16.00 6.09 12.85
CA PRO A 108 17.31 5.85 12.23
C PRO A 108 17.65 4.36 12.11
N GLN A 109 17.17 3.51 13.03
CA GLN A 109 17.46 2.08 13.08
C GLN A 109 16.39 1.21 12.38
N SER A 110 15.31 1.82 11.87
CA SER A 110 14.20 1.11 11.22
C SER A 110 13.52 0.08 12.13
N ASP A 111 13.31 0.44 13.38
CA ASP A 111 12.68 -0.41 14.39
C ASP A 111 11.16 -0.49 14.23
N ARG A 112 10.55 0.45 13.49
CA ARG A 112 9.10 0.43 13.25
C ARG A 112 8.72 -0.73 12.32
N PRO A 113 7.62 -1.44 12.63
CA PRO A 113 7.23 -2.62 11.86
C PRO A 113 6.65 -2.25 10.49
N GLY A 114 6.82 -3.15 9.52
CA GLY A 114 6.05 -3.16 8.26
C GLY A 114 6.78 -2.60 7.04
N PHE A 115 7.68 -1.62 7.20
CA PHE A 115 8.35 -0.99 6.06
C PHE A 115 9.80 -1.45 5.83
N THR A 116 10.41 -2.12 6.81
CA THR A 116 11.79 -2.60 6.71
C THR A 116 11.83 -4.08 7.11
N PRO A 117 12.21 -4.99 6.18
CA PRO A 117 12.42 -6.40 6.51
C PRO A 117 13.66 -6.57 7.38
N GLU A 118 13.74 -7.67 8.12
CA GLU A 118 14.79 -7.89 9.13
C GLU A 118 16.21 -7.82 8.54
N TRP A 119 16.42 -8.40 7.36
CA TRP A 119 17.72 -8.35 6.66
C TRP A 119 18.12 -6.93 6.21
N ALA A 120 17.18 -5.99 6.14
CA ALA A 120 17.41 -4.59 5.80
C ALA A 120 17.50 -3.68 7.03
N LYS A 121 17.42 -4.20 8.27
CA LYS A 121 17.66 -3.44 9.50
C LYS A 121 19.15 -3.22 9.71
N ASN A 122 19.70 -2.40 8.82
CA ASN A 122 21.07 -1.93 8.84
C ASN A 122 21.08 -0.47 8.40
N GLU A 123 22.20 0.20 8.61
CA GLU A 123 22.43 1.62 8.31
C GLU A 123 22.03 2.02 6.87
N TYR A 124 22.16 1.10 5.91
CA TYR A 124 21.97 1.37 4.49
C TYR A 124 20.58 1.00 3.97
N ARG A 125 19.78 0.28 4.78
CA ARG A 125 18.48 -0.30 4.42
C ARG A 125 18.52 -1.09 3.12
N SER A 126 19.56 -1.92 2.98
CA SER A 126 19.87 -2.64 1.74
C SER A 126 20.68 -3.91 1.99
N ARG A 127 20.63 -4.87 1.07
CA ARG A 127 21.52 -6.06 1.10
C ARG A 127 22.96 -5.74 0.70
N LYS A 128 23.14 -4.80 -0.23
CA LYS A 128 24.44 -4.28 -0.67
C LYS A 128 24.46 -2.76 -0.46
N PRO A 129 25.41 -2.18 0.29
CA PRO A 129 25.42 -0.75 0.62
C PRO A 129 25.33 0.17 -0.59
N GLU A 130 25.85 -0.24 -1.74
CA GLU A 130 25.80 0.55 -2.97
C GLU A 130 24.45 0.52 -3.67
N TYR A 131 23.55 -0.45 -3.39
CA TYR A 131 22.24 -0.54 -4.03
C TYR A 131 21.12 -0.28 -3.04
N PHE A 132 20.49 0.89 -3.14
CA PHE A 132 19.26 1.18 -2.43
C PHE A 132 18.05 0.80 -3.30
N VAL A 133 17.23 -0.12 -2.80
CA VAL A 133 16.02 -0.59 -3.49
C VAL A 133 14.84 -0.34 -2.58
N CYS A 134 13.90 0.51 -2.99
CA CYS A 134 12.73 0.85 -2.18
C CYS A 134 11.48 1.09 -3.04
N ILE A 135 10.32 0.99 -2.43
CA ILE A 135 9.06 1.42 -3.03
C ILE A 135 9.00 2.95 -2.91
N GLY A 136 8.89 3.60 -4.06
CA GLY A 136 8.80 5.06 -4.22
C GLY A 136 7.46 5.64 -3.83
N ILE A 137 6.89 5.22 -2.69
CA ILE A 137 5.59 5.64 -2.19
C ILE A 137 5.77 6.19 -0.78
N CYS A 138 5.46 7.47 -0.62
CA CYS A 138 5.50 8.15 0.67
C CYS A 138 4.54 7.48 1.66
N THR A 139 5.04 7.14 2.84
CA THR A 139 4.30 6.49 3.92
C THR A 139 3.21 7.36 4.55
N HIS A 140 3.14 8.65 4.20
CA HIS A 140 2.06 9.53 4.64
C HIS A 140 0.72 9.14 3.99
N LEU A 141 0.56 9.45 2.69
CA LEU A 141 -0.69 9.29 1.94
C LEU A 141 -0.46 8.80 0.50
N GLY A 142 0.72 8.22 0.23
CA GLY A 142 0.94 7.45 -1.00
C GLY A 142 1.44 8.22 -2.23
N CYS A 143 1.72 9.53 -2.13
CA CYS A 143 2.40 10.25 -3.23
C CYS A 143 3.79 9.68 -3.49
N SER A 144 4.28 9.76 -4.73
CA SER A 144 5.69 9.45 -5.04
C SER A 144 6.57 10.66 -4.70
N PRO A 145 7.54 10.53 -3.76
CA PRO A 145 8.54 11.58 -3.57
C PRO A 145 9.41 11.80 -4.82
N THR A 146 10.02 12.97 -4.92
CA THR A 146 10.99 13.34 -5.96
C THR A 146 12.41 13.19 -5.44
N ALA A 147 13.33 12.78 -6.32
CA ALA A 147 14.76 12.69 -6.00
C ALA A 147 15.38 14.09 -5.94
N HIS A 148 16.11 14.38 -4.86
CA HIS A 148 16.89 15.60 -4.69
C HIS A 148 18.25 15.23 -4.08
N PHE A 149 19.15 14.68 -4.91
CA PHE A 149 20.46 14.20 -4.45
C PHE A 149 21.50 15.32 -4.25
N GLN A 150 21.21 16.54 -4.71
CA GLN A 150 22.10 17.68 -4.53
C GLN A 150 22.02 18.20 -3.08
N THR A 151 23.18 18.30 -2.42
CA THR A 151 23.32 18.92 -1.10
C THR A 151 23.23 20.43 -1.19
N GLY A 152 22.70 21.08 -0.14
CA GLY A 152 22.69 22.53 0.01
C GLY A 152 21.32 23.19 -0.23
N ALA A 153 21.32 24.52 -0.28
CA ALA A 153 20.08 25.30 -0.36
C ALA A 153 19.27 25.00 -1.62
N GLN A 154 18.07 24.46 -1.44
CA GLN A 154 17.09 24.25 -2.49
C GLN A 154 15.76 24.94 -2.15
N PRO A 155 14.98 25.41 -3.14
CA PRO A 155 13.70 26.04 -2.90
C PRO A 155 12.76 25.14 -2.09
N GLY A 156 12.30 25.62 -0.93
CA GLY A 156 11.36 24.90 -0.07
C GLY A 156 11.98 23.79 0.79
N LEU A 157 13.31 23.67 0.84
CA LEU A 157 14.04 22.68 1.64
C LEU A 157 15.02 23.36 2.61
N PRO A 158 15.35 22.72 3.75
CA PRO A 158 16.39 23.22 4.64
C PRO A 158 17.73 23.37 3.91
N SER A 159 18.46 24.44 4.21
CA SER A 159 19.72 24.76 3.52
C SER A 159 20.86 23.79 3.79
N ASP A 160 20.76 23.08 4.90
CA ASP A 160 21.68 22.08 5.42
C ASP A 160 21.24 20.64 5.13
N TRP A 161 20.14 20.45 4.40
CA TRP A 161 19.63 19.11 4.11
C TRP A 161 20.66 18.30 3.28
N PRO A 162 21.00 17.06 3.69
CA PRO A 162 22.01 16.23 3.02
C PRO A 162 21.55 15.67 1.66
N GLY A 163 20.32 15.98 1.25
CA GLY A 163 19.68 15.40 0.06
C GLY A 163 18.99 14.06 0.35
N GLY A 164 18.33 13.54 -0.68
CA GLY A 164 17.54 12.31 -0.60
C GLY A 164 16.24 12.47 -1.38
N TRP A 165 15.11 12.38 -0.68
CA TRP A 165 13.77 12.39 -1.29
C TRP A 165 12.86 13.43 -0.65
N PHE A 166 12.15 14.18 -1.49
CA PHE A 166 11.17 15.17 -1.05
C PHE A 166 9.77 14.81 -1.54
N CYS A 167 8.80 14.72 -0.63
CA CYS A 167 7.40 14.49 -0.97
C CYS A 167 6.64 15.83 -0.99
N PRO A 168 6.34 16.41 -2.16
CA PRO A 168 5.76 17.74 -2.27
C PRO A 168 4.31 17.83 -1.75
N CYS A 169 3.61 16.71 -1.61
CA CYS A 169 2.21 16.70 -1.17
C CYS A 169 2.01 17.33 0.22
N HIS A 170 2.91 17.05 1.17
CA HIS A 170 2.82 17.54 2.56
C HIS A 170 4.20 17.85 3.17
N GLY A 171 5.25 17.94 2.36
CA GLY A 171 6.57 18.41 2.81
C GLY A 171 7.41 17.41 3.61
N SER A 172 7.16 16.10 3.47
CA SER A 172 8.00 15.08 4.10
C SER A 172 9.33 14.93 3.36
N THR A 173 10.43 14.83 4.09
CA THR A 173 11.78 14.60 3.55
C THR A 173 12.32 13.27 4.07
N PHE A 174 13.08 12.59 3.22
CA PHE A 174 13.74 11.33 3.51
C PHE A 174 15.19 11.41 3.08
N ASP A 175 16.09 10.72 3.76
CA ASP A 175 17.49 10.64 3.34
C ASP A 175 17.71 9.64 2.18
N LEU A 176 18.95 9.45 1.76
CA LEU A 176 19.30 8.52 0.67
C LEU A 176 19.06 7.03 0.98
N ALA A 177 18.82 6.65 2.23
CA ALA A 177 18.36 5.32 2.62
C ALA A 177 16.82 5.26 2.79
N GLY A 178 16.12 6.32 2.39
CA GLY A 178 14.67 6.43 2.51
C GLY A 178 14.19 6.54 3.95
N ARG A 179 15.06 6.95 4.89
CA ARG A 179 14.70 7.16 6.29
C ARG A 179 14.07 8.54 6.45
N VAL A 180 12.93 8.61 7.11
CA VAL A 180 12.17 9.85 7.27
C VAL A 180 12.82 10.74 8.32
N PHE A 181 12.95 12.03 8.02
CA PHE A 181 13.38 13.03 9.01
C PHE A 181 12.32 13.23 10.10
N ALA A 182 12.74 13.54 11.32
CA ALA A 182 11.83 13.81 12.44
C ALA A 182 10.91 15.00 12.15
N ASN A 183 9.75 15.03 12.82
CA ASN A 183 8.74 16.09 12.70
C ASN A 183 8.18 16.28 11.27
N LYS A 184 8.11 15.22 10.47
CA LYS A 184 7.45 15.20 9.17
C LYS A 184 6.10 14.47 9.25
N PRO A 185 5.13 14.78 8.36
CA PRO A 185 3.84 14.08 8.33
C PRO A 185 3.92 12.61 7.96
N ALA A 186 4.93 12.20 7.19
CA ALA A 186 5.20 10.79 6.92
C ALA A 186 5.52 10.06 8.23
N PRO A 187 4.73 9.02 8.60
CA PRO A 187 4.89 8.33 9.86
C PRO A 187 6.04 7.33 9.85
N ASP A 188 6.66 7.01 8.71
CA ASP A 188 7.68 5.96 8.65
C ASP A 188 8.64 6.11 7.46
N ASN A 189 9.72 5.33 7.47
CA ASN A 189 10.69 5.17 6.39
C ASN A 189 10.04 4.54 5.14
N LEU A 190 10.59 4.80 3.95
CA LEU A 190 10.08 4.22 2.69
C LEU A 190 10.17 2.69 2.70
N GLU A 191 9.13 2.00 2.20
CA GLU A 191 9.05 0.53 2.18
C GLU A 191 10.22 -0.09 1.38
N ILE A 192 10.90 -1.09 1.95
CA ILE A 192 11.84 -1.92 1.21
C ILE A 192 11.09 -3.15 0.69
N PRO A 193 10.95 -3.34 -0.63
CA PRO A 193 10.28 -4.52 -1.16
C PRO A 193 11.15 -5.78 -0.92
N PRO A 194 10.55 -6.98 -0.94
CA PRO A 194 11.32 -8.21 -1.04
C PRO A 194 12.10 -8.21 -2.35
N TYR A 195 13.41 -8.48 -2.30
CA TYR A 195 14.22 -8.66 -3.50
C TYR A 195 15.45 -9.54 -3.23
N VAL A 196 16.00 -10.10 -4.31
CA VAL A 196 17.29 -10.83 -4.33
C VAL A 196 18.15 -10.40 -5.52
N PHE A 197 19.46 -10.57 -5.41
CA PHE A 197 20.38 -10.42 -6.53
C PHE A 197 20.52 -11.73 -7.30
N SER A 198 20.71 -11.65 -8.61
CA SER A 198 21.18 -12.78 -9.41
C SER A 198 22.59 -13.21 -8.96
N ALA A 199 22.95 -14.47 -9.23
CA ALA A 199 24.23 -15.04 -8.80
C ALA A 199 25.46 -14.28 -9.35
N ASP A 200 25.34 -13.73 -10.56
CA ASP A 200 26.36 -12.89 -11.21
C ASP A 200 26.29 -11.40 -10.79
N GLY A 201 25.26 -11.02 -10.02
CA GLY A 201 25.03 -9.65 -9.55
C GLY A 201 24.57 -8.66 -10.63
N SER A 202 24.23 -9.12 -11.84
CA SER A 202 23.81 -8.26 -12.95
C SER A 202 22.33 -7.87 -12.89
N ARG A 203 21.50 -8.60 -12.14
CA ARG A 203 20.06 -8.36 -12.01
C ARG A 203 19.59 -8.36 -10.56
N ILE A 204 18.48 -7.68 -10.33
CA ILE A 204 17.70 -7.72 -9.10
C ILE A 204 16.32 -8.28 -9.44
N THR A 205 15.90 -9.34 -8.75
CA THR A 205 14.52 -9.85 -8.83
C THR A 205 13.73 -9.30 -7.66
N ILE A 206 12.76 -8.44 -7.94
CA ILE A 206 11.85 -7.81 -6.96
C ILE A 206 10.61 -8.68 -6.82
N GLY A 207 10.08 -8.79 -5.61
CA GLY A 207 8.92 -9.62 -5.28
C GLY A 207 9.26 -10.96 -4.65
N VAL A 208 10.55 -11.24 -4.41
CA VAL A 208 11.03 -12.49 -3.81
C VAL A 208 12.10 -12.22 -2.77
N ASP A 209 12.03 -12.94 -1.65
CA ASP A 209 13.09 -13.02 -0.64
C ASP A 209 12.98 -14.34 0.15
N GLU A 210 13.71 -14.47 1.25
CA GLU A 210 13.73 -15.68 2.07
C GLU A 210 12.35 -16.03 2.64
N ASP A 211 11.55 -15.01 2.96
CA ASP A 211 10.22 -15.11 3.57
C ASP A 211 9.08 -15.07 2.53
N ASN A 212 9.36 -14.58 1.33
CA ASN A 212 8.43 -14.42 0.22
C ASN A 212 8.93 -15.20 -0.99
N LYS A 213 8.54 -16.48 -1.07
CA LYS A 213 8.87 -17.35 -2.19
C LYS A 213 7.81 -17.20 -3.29
N ALA A 214 8.27 -17.12 -4.54
CA ALA A 214 7.43 -17.06 -5.73
C ALA A 214 6.48 -18.26 -5.84
#